data_AF-A0A7S4IDF9-F1
#
_entry.id   AF-A0A7S4IDF9-F1
#
_cell.length_a   1.000
_cell.length_b   1.000
_cell.length_c   1.000
_cell.angle_alpha   90.00
_cell.angle_beta   90.00
_cell.angle_gamma   90.00
#
_symmetry.space_group_name_H-M   'P 1'
#
loop_
_entity.id
_entity.type
_entity.pdbx_description
1 polymer ?
#
loop_
_entity_poly.entity_id
_entity_poly.type
_entity_poly.pdbx_seq_one_letter_code
_entity_poly.pdbx_strand_id
1 'polypeptide(L)'
;GCSKEVQEAALAVFTPLAESSKAKGDEMLFFSAKSGEGAVEQVRKLINLEAASDKPQLLLLDIPDQGGFYTAEPTDLTAEGVAAFLASYKSGELKRKQLGTSAGA
;
A
#
# COMPACT_ATOMS: atom_id res chain seq x y z
N GLY A 1 10.01 1.55 11.65
CA GLY A 1 8.67 2.16 11.57
C GLY A 1 8.82 3.66 11.58
N CYS A 2 8.01 4.41 10.82
CA CYS A 2 8.10 5.87 10.73
C CYS A 2 7.57 6.57 12.00
N SER A 3 7.90 7.86 12.17
CA SER A 3 7.47 8.66 13.34
C SER A 3 5.94 8.85 13.39
N LYS A 4 5.41 9.19 14.58
CA LYS A 4 3.96 9.38 14.77
C LYS A 4 3.40 10.46 13.86
N GLU A 5 4.14 11.54 13.67
CA GLU A 5 3.75 12.67 12.82
C GLU A 5 3.59 12.24 11.37
N VAL A 6 4.50 11.38 10.88
CA VAL A 6 4.42 10.82 9.53
C VAL A 6 3.24 9.86 9.39
N GLN A 7 2.96 9.06 10.42
CA GLN A 7 1.78 8.18 10.43
C GLN A 7 0.48 8.96 10.40
N GLU A 8 0.37 10.05 11.18
CA GLU A 8 -0.81 10.92 11.21
C GLU A 8 -0.99 11.67 9.90
N ALA A 9 0.08 12.20 9.31
CA ALA A 9 0.04 12.84 8.00
C ALA A 9 -0.44 11.87 6.90
N ALA A 10 0.08 10.64 6.89
CA ALA A 10 -0.39 9.61 5.96
C ALA A 10 -1.87 9.30 6.18
N LEU A 11 -2.33 9.12 7.42
CA LEU A 11 -3.74 8.88 7.73
C LEU A 11 -4.64 10.02 7.28
N ALA A 12 -4.24 11.28 7.47
CA ALA A 12 -4.99 12.45 7.03
C ALA A 12 -5.16 12.48 5.50
N VAL A 13 -4.19 11.94 4.76
CA VAL A 13 -4.27 11.77 3.30
C VAL A 13 -5.19 10.61 2.90
N PHE A 14 -5.05 9.44 3.52
CA PHE A 14 -5.81 8.24 3.12
C PHE A 14 -7.27 8.22 3.58
N THR A 15 -7.59 8.85 4.71
CA THR A 15 -8.96 8.86 5.27
C THR A 15 -10.00 9.39 4.29
N PRO A 16 -9.86 10.60 3.69
CA PRO A 16 -10.86 11.10 2.73
C PRO A 16 -10.93 10.26 1.44
N LEU A 17 -9.81 9.66 1.02
CA LEU A 17 -9.79 8.76 -0.14
C LEU A 17 -10.57 7.47 0.14
N ALA A 18 -10.42 6.90 1.33
CA ALA A 18 -11.14 5.72 1.78
C ALA A 18 -12.65 6.00 1.91
N GLU A 19 -13.02 7.15 2.49
CA GLU A 19 -14.42 7.58 2.58
C GLU A 19 -15.05 7.80 1.20
N SER A 20 -14.33 8.47 0.28
CA SER A 20 -14.79 8.67 -1.09
C SER A 20 -14.95 7.34 -1.85
N SER A 21 -14.01 6.42 -1.69
CA SER A 21 -14.06 5.09 -2.32
C SER A 21 -15.24 4.28 -1.78
N LYS A 22 -15.45 4.29 -0.46
CA LYS A 22 -16.58 3.64 0.20
C LYS A 22 -17.93 4.23 -0.25
N ALA A 23 -18.02 5.56 -0.37
CA ALA A 23 -19.24 6.23 -0.83
C ALA A 23 -19.58 5.91 -2.30
N LYS A 24 -18.56 5.66 -3.13
CA LYS A 24 -18.72 5.25 -4.54
C LYS A 24 -19.00 3.75 -4.71
N GLY A 25 -18.91 2.96 -3.64
CA GLY A 25 -18.99 1.50 -3.71
C GLY A 25 -17.80 0.88 -4.46
N ASP A 26 -16.63 1.53 -4.43
CA ASP A 26 -15.40 1.02 -5.04
C ASP A 26 -14.92 -0.23 -4.27
N GLU A 27 -14.34 -1.21 -4.95
CA GLU A 27 -13.86 -2.47 -4.34
C GLU A 27 -12.54 -2.30 -3.56
N MET A 28 -11.99 -1.09 -3.58
CA MET A 28 -10.74 -0.73 -2.93
C MET A 28 -10.88 -0.67 -1.41
N LEU A 29 -10.03 -1.45 -0.72
CA LEU A 29 -9.91 -1.45 0.73
C LEU A 29 -8.61 -0.76 1.15
N PHE A 30 -8.71 0.15 2.12
CA PHE A 30 -7.59 0.91 2.65
C PHE A 30 -7.24 0.40 4.05
N PHE A 31 -6.00 -0.04 4.23
CA PHE A 31 -5.47 -0.50 5.51
C PHE A 31 -4.28 0.35 5.93
N SER A 32 -4.18 0.63 7.24
CA SER A 32 -3.01 1.30 7.81
C SER A 32 -2.32 0.40 8.83
N ALA A 33 -1.01 0.25 8.69
CA ALA A 33 -0.18 -0.55 9.57
C ALA A 33 0.78 0.36 10.34
N LYS A 34 0.53 0.53 11.64
CA LYS A 34 1.36 1.37 12.54
C LYS A 34 2.50 0.59 13.20
N SER A 35 2.43 -0.74 13.19
CA SER A 35 3.46 -1.65 13.70
C SER A 35 3.78 -2.72 12.65
N GLY A 36 4.89 -3.43 12.84
CA GLY A 36 5.30 -4.55 11.98
C GLY A 36 4.67 -5.89 12.37
N GLU A 37 3.73 -5.91 13.31
CA GLU A 37 3.20 -7.13 13.93
C GLU A 37 1.98 -7.70 13.17
N GLY A 38 1.66 -8.96 13.45
CA GLY A 38 0.50 -9.64 12.89
C GLY A 38 0.57 -9.85 11.38
N ALA A 39 -0.51 -9.51 10.67
CA ALA A 39 -0.59 -9.69 9.22
C ALA A 39 0.48 -8.88 8.45
N VAL A 40 0.98 -7.79 9.03
CA VAL A 40 1.99 -6.93 8.41
C VAL A 40 3.30 -7.69 8.17
N GLU A 41 3.69 -8.56 9.09
CA GLU A 41 4.91 -9.37 8.95
C GLU A 41 4.79 -10.34 7.77
N GLN A 42 3.64 -11.00 7.62
CA GLN A 42 3.38 -11.92 6.51
C GLN A 42 3.33 -11.17 5.17
N VAL A 43 2.63 -10.04 5.12
CA VAL A 43 2.57 -9.21 3.90
C VAL A 43 3.97 -8.80 3.48
N ARG A 44 4.80 -8.29 4.41
CA ARG A 44 6.20 -7.90 4.13
C ARG A 44 7.03 -9.04 3.55
N LYS A 45 6.90 -10.24 4.12
CA LYS A 45 7.56 -11.45 3.59
C LYS A 45 7.11 -11.76 2.16
N LEU A 46 5.80 -11.74 1.90
CA LEU A 46 5.25 -12.06 0.57
C LEU A 46 5.67 -11.05 -0.51
N ILE A 47 5.86 -9.77 -0.15
CA ILE A 47 6.31 -8.75 -1.10
C ILE A 47 7.84 -8.61 -1.16
N ASN A 48 8.59 -9.46 -0.45
CA ASN A 48 10.05 -9.34 -0.26
C ASN A 48 10.48 -7.93 0.15
N LEU A 49 9.71 -7.30 1.04
CA LEU A 49 10.05 -5.99 1.55
C LEU A 49 10.99 -6.14 2.74
N GLU A 50 12.12 -5.43 2.67
CA GLU A 50 13.10 -5.41 3.75
C GLU A 50 12.50 -4.90 5.08
N ALA A 51 13.29 -5.04 6.15
CA ALA A 51 12.91 -4.66 7.49
C ALA A 51 12.36 -3.22 7.56
N ALA A 52 11.47 -2.98 8.52
CA ALA A 52 10.71 -1.74 8.62
C ALA A 52 11.62 -0.50 8.67
N SER A 53 11.67 0.26 7.57
CA SER A 53 12.40 1.52 7.51
C SER A 53 11.73 2.64 8.32
N ASP A 54 12.43 3.76 8.43
CA ASP A 54 11.94 5.05 8.91
C ASP A 54 11.01 5.75 7.91
N LYS A 55 11.00 5.28 6.65
CA LYS A 55 10.13 5.79 5.59
C LYS A 55 8.80 5.00 5.53
N PRO A 56 7.67 5.71 5.42
CA PRO A 56 6.39 5.07 5.18
C PRO A 56 6.37 4.45 3.77
N GLN A 57 5.56 3.41 3.60
CA GLN A 57 5.47 2.65 2.35
C GLN A 57 4.02 2.47 1.93
N LEU A 58 3.75 2.65 0.63
CA LEU A 58 2.46 2.41 0.03
C LEU A 58 2.50 1.14 -0.82
N LEU A 59 1.57 0.23 -0.54
CA LEU A 59 1.39 -1.04 -1.23
C LEU A 59 -0.07 -1.17 -1.67
N LEU A 60 -0.27 -1.63 -2.89
CA LEU A 60 -1.56 -2.04 -3.42
C LEU A 60 -1.49 -3.53 -3.76
N LEU A 61 -2.36 -4.32 -3.13
CA LEU A 61 -2.53 -5.74 -3.39
C LEU A 61 -3.71 -5.91 -4.33
N ASP A 62 -3.45 -6.43 -5.53
CA ASP A 62 -4.47 -6.72 -6.52
C ASP A 62 -4.95 -8.16 -6.31
N ILE A 63 -5.98 -8.31 -5.48
CA ILE A 63 -6.54 -9.61 -5.10
C ILE A 63 -7.08 -10.39 -6.32
N PRO A 64 -7.82 -9.75 -7.25
CA PRO A 64 -8.23 -10.41 -8.51
C PRO A 64 -7.06 -10.91 -9.36
N ASP A 65 -5.92 -10.23 -9.35
CA ASP A 65 -4.75 -10.51 -10.19
C ASP A 65 -3.81 -11.61 -9.64
N GLN A 66 -4.36 -12.59 -8.92
CA GLN A 66 -3.64 -13.81 -8.48
C GLN A 66 -2.28 -13.55 -7.81
N GLY A 67 -2.24 -12.56 -6.93
CA GLY A 67 -1.01 -12.16 -6.24
C GLY A 67 -0.19 -11.10 -6.97
N GLY A 68 -0.82 -10.34 -7.88
CA GLY A 68 -0.30 -9.07 -8.36
C GLY A 68 -0.22 -8.04 -7.23
N PHE A 69 0.87 -7.27 -7.21
CA PHE A 69 0.99 -6.13 -6.31
C PHE A 69 1.79 -4.99 -6.91
N TYR A 70 1.60 -3.80 -6.34
CA TYR A 70 2.20 -2.55 -6.79
C TYR A 70 2.68 -1.74 -5.59
N THR A 71 3.81 -1.06 -5.74
CA THR A 71 4.41 -0.24 -4.67
C THR A 71 4.62 1.17 -5.18
N ALA A 72 4.28 2.17 -4.39
CA ALA A 72 4.65 3.56 -4.68
C ALA A 72 5.98 3.92 -4.04
N GLU A 73 6.59 5.02 -4.49
CA GLU A 73 7.78 5.54 -3.82
C GLU A 73 7.39 6.24 -2.52
N PRO A 74 8.28 6.27 -1.50
CA PRO A 74 7.97 6.93 -0.23
C PRO A 74 7.61 8.42 -0.36
N THR A 75 8.07 9.06 -1.43
CA THR A 75 7.76 10.46 -1.80
C THR A 75 6.32 10.66 -2.25
N ASP A 76 5.64 9.59 -2.66
CA ASP A 76 4.29 9.65 -3.23
C ASP A 76 3.18 9.61 -2.18
N LEU A 77 3.53 9.59 -0.88
CA LEU A 77 2.60 9.54 0.24
C LEU A 77 1.95 10.90 0.57
N THR A 78 1.76 11.73 -0.45
CA THR A 78 0.96 12.96 -0.42
C THR A 78 -0.42 12.69 -1.01
N ALA A 79 -1.40 13.59 -0.80
CA ALA A 79 -2.73 13.41 -1.38
C ALA A 79 -2.70 13.33 -2.91
N GLU A 80 -1.86 14.13 -3.54
CA GLU A 80 -1.67 14.16 -4.98
C GLU A 80 -0.94 12.89 -5.48
N GLY A 81 0.13 12.48 -4.79
CA GLY A 81 0.90 11.29 -5.15
C GLY A 81 0.08 10.00 -5.04
N VAL A 82 -0.70 9.85 -3.97
CA VAL A 82 -1.60 8.70 -3.79
C VAL A 82 -2.70 8.69 -4.84
N ALA A 83 -3.30 9.85 -5.14
CA ALA A 83 -4.32 9.94 -6.19
C ALA A 83 -3.75 9.60 -7.58
N ALA A 84 -2.55 10.08 -7.89
CA ALA A 84 -1.83 9.76 -9.12
C ALA A 84 -1.46 8.26 -9.20
N PHE A 85 -1.03 7.66 -8.09
CA PHE A 85 -0.73 6.24 -8.00
C PHE A 85 -1.98 5.38 -8.26
N LEU A 86 -3.12 5.72 -7.64
CA LEU A 86 -4.39 5.02 -7.88
C LEU A 86 -4.89 5.21 -9.32
N ALA A 87 -4.70 6.39 -9.91
CA ALA A 87 -5.03 6.62 -11.31
C ALA A 87 -4.14 5.77 -12.24
N SER A 88 -2.84 5.71 -11.97
CA SER A 88 -1.86 4.89 -12.70
C SER A 88 -2.16 3.40 -12.59
N TYR A 89 -2.67 2.95 -11.44
CA TYR A 89 -3.14 1.59 -11.26
C TYR A 89 -4.35 1.31 -12.17
N LYS A 90 -5.35 2.21 -12.14
CA LYS A 90 -6.58 2.08 -12.94
C LYS A 90 -6.30 2.19 -14.45
N SER A 91 -5.26 2.90 -14.87
CA SER A 91 -4.81 2.96 -16.28
C SER A 91 -3.94 1.76 -16.70
N GLY A 92 -3.45 0.95 -15.75
CA GLY A 92 -2.56 -0.18 -16.01
C GLY A 92 -1.10 0.22 -16.27
N GLU A 93 -0.71 1.45 -15.92
CA GLU A 93 0.65 1.97 -16.13
C GLU A 93 1.62 1.56 -15.01
N LEU A 94 1.11 1.11 -13.87
CA LEU A 94 1.95 0.64 -12.79
C LEU A 94 2.65 -0.68 -13.15
N LYS A 95 3.91 -0.78 -12.72
CA LYS A 95 4.69 -2.01 -12.88
C LYS A 95 4.18 -3.09 -11.91
N ARG A 96 3.46 -4.07 -12.45
CA ARG A 96 3.02 -5.27 -11.74
C ARG A 96 4.22 -6.02 -11.16
N LYS A 97 4.16 -6.32 -9.86
CA LYS A 97 5.05 -7.23 -9.15
C LYS A 97 4.27 -8.47 -8.72
N GLN A 98 4.97 -9.57 -8.46
CA GLN A 98 4.36 -10.84 -8.09
C GLN A 98 4.70 -11.18 -6.64
N LEU A 99 3.67 -11.43 -5.83
CA LEU A 99 3.86 -11.95 -4.47
C LEU A 99 4.70 -13.21 -4.56
N GLY A 100 5.79 -13.25 -3.81
CA GLY A 100 6.62 -14.43 -3.70
C GLY A 100 5.78 -15.55 -3.12
N THR A 101 5.63 -16.66 -3.83
CA THR A 101 5.30 -17.90 -3.15
C THR A 101 6.47 -18.20 -2.25
N SER A 102 6.28 -18.13 -0.93
CA SER A 102 7.22 -18.76 0.00
C SER A 102 7.17 -20.28 -0.26
N ALA A 103 7.92 -20.72 -1.27
CA ALA A 103 8.18 -22.11 -1.60
C ALA A 103 9.69 -22.21 -1.90
N GLY A 104 10.43 -22.61 -0.86
CA GLY A 104 11.87 -22.88 -0.88
C GLY A 104 12.68 -21.75 -0.23
N ALA A 105 13.45 -21.96 0.84
CA ALA A 105 14.08 -23.18 1.35
C ALA A 105 13.95 -23.31 2.88
#